data_AF-A0A495VNA1-F1
#
_entry.id   AF-A0A495VNA1-F1
#
_cell.length_a   1.000
_cell.length_b   1.000
_cell.length_c   1.000
_cell.angle_alpha   90.00
_cell.angle_beta   90.00
_cell.angle_gamma   90.00
#
_symmetry.space_group_name_H-M   'P 1'
#
loop_
_entity.id
_entity.type
_entity.pdbx_description
1 polymer ?
#
loop_
_entity_poly.entity_id
_entity_poly.type
_entity_poly.pdbx_seq_one_letter_code
_entity_poly.pdbx_strand_id
1 'polypeptide(L)'
;MKTLNINAAEMTNNSVESNNVVMGNVEELTKVLKQEEKELQRLIKRNANEAVIAAQQNVVDSAKAKLEQAQEFENESNENIGNDFLTFSIVNEETGARTEQQKKIAFVKHNRPVNSKKVDGFIALIAANKYEKAFPIIVVEATKLIEAGYTVTGIKGRELTKEEAADYLVILDGQHRCTAFAKLVATGKYTETIPNVYMRDVENVGEYLVDINNVGSSWDKKDRLVVASLTSNDELFQNVAELLNEGFNPSTAMLIYTGKSLSDKQVNKALKGEEIALPKGAEINIERGNKFIYLCKAANMSVSFITKRYFIKDFNSYAKSTSEEQAFEALNKLKKLNYTEKDWKEVKEENDFIEILKEAMEA
;
A
#
# COMPACT_ATOMS: atom_id res chain seq x y z
N MET A 1 -53.78 -37.14 22.51
CA MET A 1 -52.73 -36.16 22.18
C MET A 1 -52.71 -35.99 20.67
N LYS A 2 -52.95 -34.77 20.17
CA LYS A 2 -52.95 -34.47 18.73
C LYS A 2 -51.50 -34.39 18.25
N THR A 3 -51.11 -35.27 17.34
CA THR A 3 -49.85 -35.18 16.60
C THR A 3 -50.10 -34.23 15.42
N LEU A 4 -49.52 -33.03 15.48
CA LEU A 4 -49.49 -32.11 14.35
C LEU A 4 -48.31 -32.46 13.46
N ASN A 5 -48.63 -32.80 12.22
CA ASN A 5 -47.72 -33.04 11.12
C ASN A 5 -47.11 -31.70 10.71
N ILE A 6 -45.80 -31.52 10.88
CA ILE A 6 -45.08 -30.37 10.31
C ILE A 6 -44.34 -30.90 9.08
N ASN A 7 -44.84 -30.48 7.91
CA ASN A 7 -44.17 -30.68 6.63
C ASN A 7 -42.78 -30.04 6.70
N ALA A 8 -41.75 -30.87 6.55
CA ALA A 8 -40.39 -30.42 6.27
C ALA A 8 -40.38 -29.77 4.89
N ALA A 9 -40.43 -28.44 4.86
CA ALA A 9 -40.09 -27.69 3.66
C ALA A 9 -38.61 -27.96 3.34
N GLU A 10 -38.37 -28.41 2.11
CA GLU A 10 -37.06 -28.60 1.52
C GLU A 10 -36.24 -27.30 1.64
N MET A 11 -35.31 -27.26 2.59
CA MET A 11 -34.18 -26.34 2.50
C MET A 11 -33.20 -26.95 1.51
N THR A 12 -33.35 -26.56 0.24
CA THR A 12 -32.31 -26.69 -0.77
C THR A 12 -31.07 -25.98 -0.27
N ASN A 13 -30.12 -26.75 0.26
CA ASN A 13 -28.74 -26.33 0.45
C ASN A 13 -28.14 -26.07 -0.93
N ASN A 14 -28.32 -24.87 -1.45
CA ASN A 14 -27.37 -24.29 -2.40
C ASN A 14 -26.15 -23.85 -1.59
N SER A 15 -25.44 -24.82 -1.00
CA SER A 15 -24.06 -24.62 -0.58
C SER A 15 -23.27 -24.48 -1.86
N VAL A 16 -23.02 -23.23 -2.24
CA VAL A 16 -21.90 -22.84 -3.10
C VAL A 16 -20.73 -23.72 -2.68
N GLU A 17 -20.26 -24.57 -3.60
CA GLU A 17 -19.01 -25.28 -3.42
C GLU A 17 -17.96 -24.23 -3.06
N SER A 18 -17.57 -24.25 -1.80
CA SER A 18 -16.56 -23.37 -1.25
C SER A 18 -15.26 -23.71 -1.94
N ASN A 19 -15.00 -23.03 -3.06
CA ASN A 19 -13.69 -22.81 -3.63
C ASN A 19 -12.86 -22.02 -2.60
N ASN A 20 -12.49 -22.68 -1.50
CA ASN A 20 -11.55 -22.18 -0.51
C ASN A 20 -10.15 -22.23 -1.16
N VAL A 21 -9.95 -21.37 -2.16
CA VAL A 21 -8.62 -21.03 -2.65
C VAL A 21 -7.96 -20.26 -1.51
N VAL A 22 -7.01 -20.88 -0.84
CA VAL A 22 -6.11 -20.17 0.07
C VAL A 22 -5.28 -19.22 -0.80
N MET A 23 -5.77 -17.99 -1.00
CA MET A 23 -5.07 -16.97 -1.77
C MET A 23 -3.93 -16.44 -0.92
N GLY A 24 -2.79 -17.11 -1.03
CA GLY A 24 -1.54 -16.69 -0.42
C GLY A 24 -0.96 -15.47 -1.14
N ASN A 25 -0.13 -14.70 -0.44
CA ASN A 25 0.61 -13.59 -1.03
C ASN A 25 1.60 -14.11 -2.10
N VAL A 26 1.61 -13.52 -3.29
CA VAL A 26 2.45 -13.93 -4.44
C VAL A 26 3.95 -13.93 -4.11
N GLU A 27 4.43 -12.93 -3.34
CA GLU A 27 5.83 -12.85 -2.91
C GLU A 27 6.21 -14.05 -2.03
N GLU A 28 5.32 -14.45 -1.12
CA GLU A 28 5.54 -15.58 -0.21
C GLU A 28 5.44 -16.92 -0.95
N LEU A 29 4.43 -17.09 -1.81
CA LEU A 29 4.29 -18.29 -2.64
C LEU A 29 5.48 -18.48 -3.58
N THR A 30 6.03 -17.39 -4.13
CA THR A 30 7.26 -17.43 -4.94
C THR A 30 8.46 -17.93 -4.13
N LYS A 31 8.58 -17.52 -2.86
CA LYS A 31 9.66 -18.00 -1.97
C LYS A 31 9.48 -19.48 -1.63
N VAL A 32 8.25 -19.91 -1.35
CA VAL A 32 7.91 -21.31 -1.09
C VAL A 32 8.27 -22.16 -2.31
N LEU A 33 7.81 -21.80 -3.52
CA LEU A 33 8.13 -22.55 -4.74
C LEU A 33 9.64 -22.70 -4.93
N LYS A 34 10.41 -21.61 -4.82
CA LYS A 34 11.88 -21.65 -4.92
C LYS A 34 12.53 -22.55 -3.87
N GLN A 35 11.96 -22.63 -2.68
CA GLN A 35 12.45 -23.49 -1.61
C GLN A 35 12.17 -24.96 -1.91
N GLU A 36 10.95 -25.30 -2.34
CA GLU A 36 10.55 -26.66 -2.70
C GLU A 36 11.31 -27.18 -3.93
N GLU A 37 11.55 -26.33 -4.94
CA GLU A 37 12.37 -26.65 -6.10
C GLU A 37 13.82 -26.96 -5.70
N LYS A 38 14.40 -26.17 -4.80
CA LYS A 38 15.75 -26.42 -4.27
C LYS A 38 15.83 -27.75 -3.52
N GLU A 39 14.80 -28.09 -2.75
CA GLU A 39 14.77 -29.35 -2.01
C GLU A 39 14.62 -30.55 -2.95
N LEU A 40 13.76 -30.45 -3.97
CA LEU A 40 13.69 -31.45 -5.03
C LEU A 40 15.05 -31.67 -5.70
N GLN A 41 15.74 -30.60 -6.07
CA GLN A 41 17.08 -30.69 -6.67
C GLN A 41 18.11 -31.33 -5.73
N ARG A 42 17.99 -31.12 -4.42
CA ARG A 42 18.86 -31.77 -3.42
C ARG A 42 18.57 -33.27 -3.31
N LEU A 43 17.30 -33.67 -3.31
CA LEU A 43 16.91 -35.08 -3.27
C LEU A 43 17.40 -35.85 -4.49
N ILE A 44 17.27 -35.25 -5.68
CA ILE A 44 17.81 -35.81 -6.93
C ILE A 44 19.34 -35.95 -6.84
N LYS A 45 20.06 -34.91 -6.41
CA LYS A 45 21.53 -34.96 -6.28
C LYS A 45 22.04 -35.99 -5.27
N ARG A 46 21.24 -36.29 -4.23
CA ARG A 46 21.59 -37.29 -3.21
C ARG A 46 21.17 -38.71 -3.59
N ASN A 47 20.59 -38.89 -4.78
CA ASN A 47 20.05 -40.16 -5.24
C ASN A 47 19.06 -40.77 -4.23
N ALA A 48 18.18 -39.92 -3.69
CA ALA A 48 17.13 -40.34 -2.77
C ALA A 48 16.19 -41.36 -3.43
N ASN A 49 15.43 -42.09 -2.61
CA ASN A 49 14.45 -43.06 -3.12
C ASN A 49 13.47 -42.40 -4.10
N GLU A 50 13.17 -43.07 -5.21
CA GLU A 50 12.28 -42.57 -6.27
C GLU A 50 10.91 -42.13 -5.74
N ALA A 51 10.34 -42.86 -4.77
CA ALA A 51 9.06 -42.51 -4.15
C ALA A 51 9.13 -41.17 -3.39
N VAL A 52 10.28 -40.86 -2.77
CA VAL A 52 10.51 -39.60 -2.05
C VAL A 52 10.66 -38.44 -3.04
N ILE A 53 11.36 -38.65 -4.16
CA ILE A 53 11.48 -37.66 -5.24
C ILE A 53 10.10 -37.37 -5.85
N ALA A 54 9.31 -38.41 -6.14
CA ALA A 54 7.96 -38.26 -6.67
C ALA A 54 7.03 -37.51 -5.70
N ALA A 55 7.10 -37.81 -4.40
CA ALA A 55 6.35 -37.08 -3.38
C ALA A 55 6.74 -35.59 -3.35
N GLN A 56 8.04 -35.28 -3.42
CA GLN A 56 8.50 -33.89 -3.46
C GLN A 56 8.10 -33.17 -4.77
N GLN A 57 8.10 -33.88 -5.91
CA GLN A 57 7.61 -33.31 -7.17
C GLN A 57 6.14 -32.88 -7.05
N ASN A 58 5.29 -33.70 -6.43
CA ASN A 58 3.89 -33.34 -6.17
C ASN A 58 3.75 -32.07 -5.29
N VAL A 59 4.66 -31.88 -4.33
CA VAL A 59 4.71 -30.65 -3.51
C VAL A 59 5.06 -29.43 -4.35
N VAL A 60 6.07 -29.56 -5.23
CA VAL A 60 6.45 -28.49 -6.17
C VAL A 60 5.30 -28.15 -7.13
N ASP A 61 4.63 -29.16 -7.69
CA ASP A 61 3.51 -28.97 -8.61
C ASP A 61 2.33 -28.27 -7.91
N SER A 62 2.02 -28.66 -6.66
CA SER A 62 1.00 -27.99 -5.85
C SER A 62 1.38 -26.54 -5.54
N ALA A 63 2.65 -26.26 -5.19
CA ALA A 63 3.12 -24.91 -4.93
C ALA A 63 3.04 -24.03 -6.20
N LYS A 64 3.37 -24.60 -7.36
CA LYS A 64 3.27 -23.92 -8.66
C LYS A 64 1.82 -23.59 -9.02
N ALA A 65 0.89 -24.54 -8.87
CA ALA A 65 -0.53 -24.31 -9.13
C ALA A 65 -1.12 -23.21 -8.22
N LYS A 66 -0.73 -23.19 -6.94
CA LYS A 66 -1.14 -22.12 -6.01
C LYS A 66 -0.60 -20.74 -6.41
N LEU A 67 0.66 -20.69 -6.86
CA LEU A 67 1.27 -19.44 -7.33
C LEU A 67 0.55 -18.90 -8.58
N GLU A 68 0.24 -19.78 -9.53
CA GLU A 68 -0.48 -19.43 -10.76
C GLU A 68 -1.88 -18.88 -10.46
N GLN A 69 -2.64 -19.54 -9.58
CA GLN A 69 -3.95 -19.05 -9.13
C GLN A 69 -3.87 -17.69 -8.44
N ALA A 70 -2.86 -17.48 -7.58
CA ALA A 70 -2.67 -16.20 -6.90
C ALA A 70 -2.30 -15.06 -7.87
N GLN A 71 -1.49 -15.36 -8.90
CA GLN A 71 -1.13 -14.41 -9.96
C GLN A 71 -2.34 -14.07 -10.84
N GLU A 72 -3.14 -15.07 -11.22
CA GLU A 72 -4.37 -14.86 -11.98
C GLU A 72 -5.35 -13.97 -11.19
N PHE A 73 -5.56 -14.27 -9.92
CA PHE A 73 -6.38 -13.44 -9.03
C PHE A 73 -5.84 -12.00 -8.94
N GLU A 74 -4.53 -11.82 -8.74
CA GLU A 74 -3.94 -10.48 -8.63
C GLU A 74 -4.12 -9.69 -9.94
N ASN A 75 -3.93 -10.33 -11.08
CA ASN A 75 -4.12 -9.70 -12.39
C ASN A 75 -5.59 -9.32 -12.62
N GLU A 76 -6.51 -10.27 -12.48
CA GLU A 76 -7.96 -10.06 -12.68
C GLU A 76 -8.51 -8.99 -11.73
N SER A 77 -8.16 -9.08 -10.45
CA SER A 77 -8.61 -8.10 -9.46
C SER A 77 -8.05 -6.71 -9.72
N ASN A 78 -6.75 -6.56 -10.03
CA ASN A 78 -6.16 -5.24 -10.29
C ASN A 78 -6.68 -4.61 -11.59
N GLU A 79 -6.97 -5.42 -12.61
CA GLU A 79 -7.55 -4.93 -13.86
C GLU A 79 -8.96 -4.35 -13.64
N ASN A 80 -9.79 -5.05 -12.88
CA ASN A 80 -11.22 -4.71 -12.74
C ASN A 80 -11.55 -3.84 -11.52
N ILE A 81 -10.64 -3.69 -10.55
CA ILE A 81 -10.93 -2.97 -9.29
C ILE A 81 -11.40 -1.52 -9.53
N GLY A 82 -12.49 -1.16 -8.86
CA GLY A 82 -13.09 0.18 -8.92
C GLY A 82 -14.04 0.41 -10.10
N ASN A 83 -14.20 -0.55 -11.00
CA ASN A 83 -15.19 -0.47 -12.08
C ASN A 83 -16.61 -0.72 -11.53
N ASP A 84 -16.75 -1.72 -10.66
CA ASP A 84 -18.02 -2.19 -10.14
C ASP A 84 -18.45 -1.50 -8.85
N PHE A 85 -19.76 -1.51 -8.60
CA PHE A 85 -20.35 -1.09 -7.34
C PHE A 85 -20.20 -2.19 -6.28
N LEU A 86 -19.98 -1.77 -5.04
CA LEU A 86 -19.99 -2.64 -3.87
C LEU A 86 -21.24 -2.37 -3.05
N THR A 87 -21.81 -3.44 -2.49
CA THR A 87 -22.93 -3.33 -1.55
C THR A 87 -22.39 -3.10 -0.14
N PHE A 88 -22.81 -2.02 0.51
CA PHE A 88 -22.45 -1.66 1.89
C PHE A 88 -23.66 -1.81 2.80
N SER A 89 -23.50 -2.49 3.93
CA SER A 89 -24.49 -2.53 5.01
C SER A 89 -24.28 -1.34 5.94
N ILE A 90 -24.95 -0.23 5.64
CA ILE A 90 -24.92 1.01 6.41
C ILE A 90 -25.77 0.85 7.68
N VAL A 91 -25.14 1.07 8.84
CA VAL A 91 -25.77 1.05 10.15
C VAL A 91 -26.15 2.47 10.55
N ASN A 92 -27.42 2.67 10.88
CA ASN A 92 -27.87 3.88 11.55
C ASN A 92 -27.50 3.77 13.05
N GLU A 93 -26.73 4.73 13.56
CA GLU A 93 -26.19 4.64 14.93
C GLU A 93 -27.22 4.80 16.03
N GLU A 94 -28.22 5.66 15.81
CA GLU A 94 -29.25 5.94 16.80
C GLU A 94 -30.20 4.75 16.99
N THR A 95 -30.50 4.05 15.89
CA THR A 95 -31.53 3.00 15.85
C THR A 95 -30.97 1.59 15.72
N GLY A 96 -29.71 1.43 15.32
CA GLY A 96 -29.10 0.14 14.94
C GLY A 96 -29.65 -0.47 13.64
N ALA A 97 -30.56 0.23 12.94
CA ALA A 97 -31.15 -0.25 11.70
C ALA A 97 -30.10 -0.34 10.58
N ARG A 98 -30.23 -1.33 9.72
CA ARG A 98 -29.31 -1.58 8.59
C ARG A 98 -30.00 -1.31 7.26
N THR A 99 -29.30 -0.60 6.38
CA THR A 99 -29.72 -0.37 5.00
C THR A 99 -28.59 -0.76 4.05
N GLU A 100 -28.93 -1.31 2.90
CA GLU A 100 -27.94 -1.62 1.87
C GLU A 100 -27.82 -0.46 0.88
N GLN A 101 -26.58 -0.06 0.58
CA GLN A 101 -26.30 0.95 -0.44
C GLN A 101 -25.24 0.42 -1.42
N GLN A 102 -25.46 0.65 -2.71
CA GLN A 102 -24.47 0.35 -3.74
C GLN A 102 -23.65 1.59 -4.03
N LYS A 103 -22.35 1.53 -3.74
CA LYS A 103 -21.40 2.64 -3.93
C LYS A 103 -20.05 2.12 -4.40
N LYS A 104 -19.21 3.00 -4.93
CA LYS A 104 -17.80 2.76 -5.22
C LYS A 104 -16.94 3.26 -4.07
N ILE A 105 -15.70 2.78 -3.99
CA ILE A 105 -14.73 3.17 -2.95
C ILE A 105 -13.86 4.32 -3.44
N ALA A 106 -13.73 5.33 -2.57
CA ALA A 106 -12.81 6.44 -2.71
C ALA A 106 -11.98 6.64 -1.44
N PHE A 107 -10.93 7.44 -1.58
CA PHE A 107 -10.04 7.85 -0.50
C PHE A 107 -9.78 9.35 -0.61
N VAL A 108 -9.55 10.01 0.53
CA VAL A 108 -8.97 11.36 0.51
C VAL A 108 -7.50 11.25 0.09
N LYS A 109 -7.05 12.13 -0.81
CA LYS A 109 -5.64 12.24 -1.18
C LYS A 109 -4.82 12.48 0.07
N HIS A 110 -3.71 11.76 0.23
CA HIS A 110 -2.90 11.77 1.46
C HIS A 110 -3.59 11.23 2.73
N ASN A 111 -4.60 10.37 2.60
CA ASN A 111 -4.98 9.45 3.68
C ASN A 111 -3.90 8.36 3.86
N ARG A 112 -3.97 7.60 4.96
CA ARG A 112 -3.09 6.49 5.29
C ARG A 112 -2.90 5.53 4.09
N PRO A 113 -1.67 5.14 3.73
CA PRO A 113 -1.42 4.21 2.65
C PRO A 113 -2.02 2.82 2.89
N VAL A 114 -2.55 2.18 1.84
CA VAL A 114 -3.03 0.79 1.91
C VAL A 114 -1.84 -0.17 1.83
N ASN A 115 -1.68 -1.01 2.84
CA ASN A 115 -0.64 -2.05 2.88
C ASN A 115 -1.13 -3.34 2.21
N SER A 116 -0.48 -3.76 1.12
CA SER A 116 -0.85 -4.96 0.36
C SER A 116 -0.85 -6.23 1.21
N LYS A 117 0.13 -6.45 2.08
CA LYS A 117 0.17 -7.65 2.95
C LYS A 117 -1.01 -7.72 3.91
N LYS A 118 -1.44 -6.57 4.45
CA LYS A 118 -2.66 -6.50 5.27
C LYS A 118 -3.91 -6.79 4.44
N VAL A 119 -3.98 -6.28 3.21
CA VAL A 119 -5.08 -6.58 2.27
C VAL A 119 -5.13 -8.08 1.99
N ASP A 120 -4.02 -8.72 1.66
CA ASP A 120 -3.96 -10.17 1.40
C ASP A 120 -4.42 -10.98 2.62
N GLY A 121 -4.03 -10.56 3.82
CA GLY A 121 -4.52 -11.16 5.06
C GLY A 121 -6.04 -11.05 5.22
N PHE A 122 -6.63 -9.91 4.91
CA PHE A 122 -8.10 -9.75 4.92
C PHE A 122 -8.77 -10.55 3.81
N ILE A 123 -8.21 -10.61 2.60
CA ILE A 123 -8.70 -11.44 1.50
C ILE A 123 -8.77 -12.90 1.94
N ALA A 124 -7.72 -13.42 2.57
CA ALA A 124 -7.70 -14.80 3.07
C ALA A 124 -8.75 -15.05 4.16
N LEU A 125 -8.96 -14.10 5.08
CA LEU A 125 -10.00 -14.21 6.11
C LEU A 125 -11.41 -14.17 5.52
N ILE A 126 -11.65 -13.28 4.56
CA ILE A 126 -12.95 -13.10 3.90
C ILE A 126 -13.27 -14.35 3.07
N ALA A 127 -12.36 -14.79 2.21
CA ALA A 127 -12.54 -15.97 1.37
C ALA A 127 -12.78 -17.25 2.21
N ALA A 128 -12.14 -17.36 3.37
CA ALA A 128 -12.34 -18.48 4.30
C ALA A 128 -13.60 -18.35 5.18
N ASN A 129 -14.44 -17.32 4.98
CA ASN A 129 -15.60 -16.99 5.82
C ASN A 129 -15.25 -16.87 7.32
N LYS A 130 -14.06 -16.33 7.62
CA LYS A 130 -13.52 -16.08 8.97
C LYS A 130 -13.41 -14.60 9.29
N TYR A 131 -13.87 -13.73 8.40
CA TYR A 131 -13.90 -12.29 8.64
C TYR A 131 -14.93 -11.95 9.72
N GLU A 132 -14.49 -11.29 10.79
CA GLU A 132 -15.36 -10.83 11.86
C GLU A 132 -16.20 -9.63 11.39
N LYS A 133 -17.49 -9.87 11.15
CA LYS A 133 -18.44 -8.89 10.63
C LYS A 133 -18.74 -7.76 11.63
N ALA A 134 -18.35 -7.92 12.91
CA ALA A 134 -18.48 -6.88 13.94
C ALA A 134 -17.47 -5.73 13.81
N PHE A 135 -16.41 -5.84 12.99
CA PHE A 135 -15.45 -4.75 12.86
C PHE A 135 -16.03 -3.56 12.10
N PRO A 136 -15.98 -2.32 12.65
CA PRO A 136 -16.62 -1.15 12.04
C PRO A 136 -15.81 -0.63 10.86
N ILE A 137 -16.49 -0.20 9.80
CA ILE A 137 -15.92 0.57 8.69
C ILE A 137 -16.54 1.96 8.76
N ILE A 138 -15.70 3.00 8.71
CA ILE A 138 -16.18 4.38 8.82
C ILE A 138 -16.04 5.07 7.48
N VAL A 139 -17.12 5.68 7.00
CA VAL A 139 -17.20 6.32 5.68
C VAL A 139 -17.84 7.70 5.74
N VAL A 140 -17.62 8.48 4.69
CA VAL A 140 -18.29 9.75 4.41
C VAL A 140 -18.63 9.83 2.94
N GLU A 141 -19.67 10.58 2.57
CA GLU A 141 -20.01 10.81 1.16
C GLU A 141 -18.91 11.61 0.45
N ALA A 142 -18.53 11.18 -0.75
CA ALA A 142 -17.48 11.88 -1.50
C ALA A 142 -17.90 13.31 -1.91
N THR A 143 -19.19 13.53 -2.17
CA THR A 143 -19.77 14.84 -2.49
C THR A 143 -19.43 15.87 -1.41
N LYS A 144 -19.69 15.54 -0.14
CA LYS A 144 -19.41 16.40 1.02
C LYS A 144 -17.93 16.79 1.10
N LEU A 145 -17.03 15.84 0.88
CA LEU A 145 -15.59 16.12 0.98
C LEU A 145 -15.09 16.99 -0.17
N ILE A 146 -15.57 16.76 -1.39
CA ILE A 146 -15.20 17.59 -2.54
C ILE A 146 -15.76 19.02 -2.39
N GLU A 147 -16.98 19.16 -1.84
CA GLU A 147 -17.56 20.47 -1.50
C GLU A 147 -16.75 21.21 -0.42
N ALA A 148 -16.22 20.47 0.57
CA ALA A 148 -15.32 20.99 1.58
C ALA A 148 -13.88 21.26 1.07
N GLY A 149 -13.60 21.04 -0.21
CA GLY A 149 -12.32 21.36 -0.85
C GLY A 149 -11.26 20.25 -0.75
N TYR A 150 -11.61 19.06 -0.28
CA TYR A 150 -10.68 17.93 -0.28
C TYR A 150 -10.53 17.32 -1.67
N THR A 151 -9.30 16.96 -2.03
CA THR A 151 -9.05 16.11 -3.20
C THR A 151 -9.39 14.67 -2.86
N VAL A 152 -10.33 14.08 -3.59
CA VAL A 152 -10.76 12.69 -3.42
C VAL A 152 -10.32 11.87 -4.63
N THR A 153 -9.79 10.68 -4.39
CA THR A 153 -9.36 9.75 -5.43
C THR A 153 -10.13 8.43 -5.37
N GLY A 154 -10.41 7.84 -6.52
CA GLY A 154 -10.89 6.47 -6.59
C GLY A 154 -9.81 5.47 -6.16
N ILE A 155 -10.18 4.20 -6.04
CA ILE A 155 -9.27 3.12 -5.60
C ILE A 155 -7.99 2.94 -6.44
N LYS A 156 -8.00 3.38 -7.71
CA LYS A 156 -6.83 3.39 -8.62
C LYS A 156 -6.02 4.69 -8.57
N GLY A 157 -6.36 5.62 -7.67
CA GLY A 157 -5.65 6.89 -7.49
C GLY A 157 -6.07 8.03 -8.42
N ARG A 158 -7.02 7.81 -9.33
CA ARG A 158 -7.59 8.88 -10.18
C ARG A 158 -8.41 9.85 -9.34
N GLU A 159 -8.13 11.15 -9.47
CA GLU A 159 -8.95 12.20 -8.85
C GLU A 159 -10.39 12.18 -9.39
N LEU A 160 -11.36 12.30 -8.48
CA LEU A 160 -12.78 12.30 -8.79
C LEU A 160 -13.28 13.71 -9.12
N THR A 161 -14.21 13.77 -10.06
CA THR A 161 -14.95 14.99 -10.37
C THR A 161 -16.18 15.15 -9.46
N LYS A 162 -16.78 16.34 -9.43
CA LYS A 162 -17.99 16.59 -8.63
C LYS A 162 -19.17 15.75 -9.13
N GLU A 163 -19.24 15.53 -10.43
CA GLU A 163 -20.31 14.81 -11.11
C GLU A 163 -20.29 13.31 -10.77
N GLU A 164 -19.10 12.73 -10.63
CA GLU A 164 -18.94 11.31 -10.28
C GLU A 164 -19.10 11.04 -8.78
N ALA A 165 -18.93 12.07 -7.93
CA ALA A 165 -18.83 11.92 -6.48
C ALA A 165 -20.03 11.24 -5.82
N ALA A 166 -21.24 11.41 -6.38
CA ALA A 166 -22.46 10.82 -5.84
C ALA A 166 -22.39 9.28 -5.77
N ASP A 167 -21.62 8.64 -6.64
CA ASP A 167 -21.48 7.19 -6.68
C ASP A 167 -20.47 6.64 -5.66
N TYR A 168 -19.74 7.50 -4.95
CA TYR A 168 -18.60 7.09 -4.11
C TYR A 168 -18.81 7.33 -2.61
N LEU A 169 -18.34 6.37 -1.82
CA LEU A 169 -18.08 6.54 -0.39
C LEU A 169 -16.58 6.65 -0.16
N VAL A 170 -16.18 7.66 0.61
CA VAL A 170 -14.80 7.84 1.04
C VAL A 170 -14.57 7.08 2.34
N ILE A 171 -13.59 6.18 2.33
CA ILE A 171 -13.26 5.36 3.50
C ILE A 171 -12.33 6.14 4.43
N LEU A 172 -12.79 6.43 5.65
CA LEU A 172 -12.01 7.08 6.70
C LEU A 172 -11.29 6.06 7.58
N ASP A 173 -11.97 4.98 7.95
CA ASP A 173 -11.37 3.80 8.58
C ASP A 173 -11.88 2.52 7.92
N GLY A 174 -11.00 1.54 7.78
CA GLY A 174 -11.29 0.28 7.12
C GLY A 174 -10.74 0.16 5.71
N GLN A 175 -9.79 1.01 5.31
CA GLN A 175 -9.20 1.01 3.97
C GLN A 175 -8.72 -0.39 3.52
N HIS A 176 -7.96 -1.11 4.34
CA HIS A 176 -7.44 -2.44 4.01
C HIS A 176 -8.57 -3.46 3.80
N ARG A 177 -9.62 -3.36 4.63
CA ARG A 177 -10.79 -4.24 4.59
C ARG A 177 -11.60 -3.98 3.34
N CYS A 178 -11.91 -2.70 3.07
CA CYS A 178 -12.65 -2.29 1.88
C CYS A 178 -11.89 -2.63 0.59
N THR A 179 -10.57 -2.44 0.54
CA THR A 179 -9.76 -2.87 -0.61
C THR A 179 -9.77 -4.38 -0.80
N ALA A 180 -9.77 -5.18 0.28
CA ALA A 180 -9.88 -6.63 0.19
C ALA A 180 -11.22 -7.06 -0.42
N PHE A 181 -12.33 -6.50 0.07
CA PHE A 181 -13.66 -6.70 -0.53
C PHE A 181 -13.69 -6.28 -2.00
N ALA A 182 -13.12 -5.12 -2.33
CA ALA A 182 -13.06 -4.63 -3.71
C ALA A 182 -12.29 -5.55 -4.65
N LYS A 183 -11.15 -6.09 -4.21
CA LYS A 183 -10.38 -7.05 -4.99
C LYS A 183 -11.15 -8.35 -5.23
N LEU A 184 -11.85 -8.85 -4.21
CA LEU A 184 -12.68 -10.05 -4.34
C LEU A 184 -13.83 -9.85 -5.31
N VAL A 185 -14.59 -8.75 -5.16
CA VAL A 185 -15.72 -8.42 -6.06
C VAL A 185 -15.25 -8.24 -7.51
N ALA A 186 -14.09 -7.61 -7.72
CA ALA A 186 -13.51 -7.38 -9.04
C ALA A 186 -13.20 -8.67 -9.84
N THR A 187 -13.17 -9.84 -9.20
CA THR A 187 -13.04 -11.12 -9.90
C THR A 187 -14.35 -11.68 -10.44
N GLY A 188 -15.48 -11.02 -10.17
CA GLY A 188 -16.82 -11.51 -10.50
C GLY A 188 -17.27 -12.76 -9.72
N LYS A 189 -16.39 -13.33 -8.87
CA LYS A 189 -16.64 -14.56 -8.11
C LYS A 189 -17.19 -14.30 -6.71
N TYR A 190 -17.23 -13.04 -6.28
CA TYR A 190 -17.60 -12.65 -4.92
C TYR A 190 -18.62 -11.52 -4.93
N THR A 191 -19.68 -11.65 -4.12
CA THR A 191 -20.81 -10.72 -4.09
C THR A 191 -21.27 -10.36 -2.67
N GLU A 192 -20.50 -10.69 -1.63
CA GLU A 192 -20.93 -10.38 -0.27
C GLU A 192 -20.94 -8.88 0.01
N THR A 193 -21.96 -8.48 0.77
CA THR A 193 -22.12 -7.14 1.33
C THR A 193 -20.99 -6.82 2.32
N ILE A 194 -20.37 -5.65 2.18
CA ILE A 194 -19.43 -5.08 3.15
C ILE A 194 -20.20 -4.78 4.45
N PRO A 195 -19.91 -5.47 5.57
CA PRO A 195 -20.73 -5.36 6.76
C PRO A 195 -20.33 -4.19 7.65
N ASN A 196 -21.27 -3.76 8.50
CA ASN A 196 -21.02 -2.90 9.66
C ASN A 196 -20.35 -1.55 9.33
N VAL A 197 -20.96 -0.86 8.36
CA VAL A 197 -20.46 0.41 7.82
C VAL A 197 -21.20 1.56 8.50
N TYR A 198 -20.48 2.56 8.98
CA TYR A 198 -21.04 3.73 9.64
C TYR A 198 -20.71 4.99 8.84
N MET A 199 -21.75 5.76 8.53
CA MET A 199 -21.61 7.04 7.86
C MET A 199 -21.36 8.14 8.90
N ARG A 200 -20.33 8.95 8.68
CA ARG A 200 -20.00 10.11 9.52
C ARG A 200 -20.15 11.41 8.76
N ASP A 201 -20.56 12.44 9.49
CA ASP A 201 -20.35 13.82 9.08
C ASP A 201 -19.07 14.31 9.78
N VAL A 202 -18.08 14.72 9.00
CA VAL A 202 -16.76 15.10 9.52
C VAL A 202 -16.41 16.47 8.97
N GLU A 203 -16.29 17.46 9.86
CA GLU A 203 -15.91 18.83 9.49
C GLU A 203 -14.43 18.93 9.10
N ASN A 204 -13.54 18.31 9.88
CA ASN A 204 -12.11 18.26 9.61
C ASN A 204 -11.63 16.81 9.50
N VAL A 205 -11.44 16.35 8.26
CA VAL A 205 -11.02 14.97 7.99
C VAL A 205 -9.63 14.69 8.55
N GLY A 206 -8.71 15.65 8.46
CA GLY A 206 -7.35 15.47 8.95
C GLY A 206 -7.32 15.22 10.46
N GLU A 207 -8.00 16.07 11.23
CA GLU A 207 -8.12 15.94 12.69
C GLU A 207 -8.81 14.64 13.10
N TYR A 208 -9.93 14.30 12.44
CA TYR A 208 -10.63 13.05 12.69
C TYR A 208 -9.73 11.84 12.44
N LEU A 209 -9.00 11.82 11.31
CA LEU A 209 -8.05 10.77 10.99
C LEU A 209 -6.91 10.70 12.00
N VAL A 210 -6.50 11.81 12.62
CA VAL A 210 -5.51 11.83 13.70
C VAL A 210 -6.08 11.23 14.99
N ASP A 211 -7.29 11.63 15.37
CA ASP A 211 -7.93 11.25 16.64
C ASP A 211 -8.25 9.76 16.74
N ILE A 212 -8.95 9.18 15.75
CA ILE A 212 -9.37 7.76 15.78
C ILE A 212 -8.19 6.81 15.93
N ASN A 213 -7.03 7.29 15.56
CA ASN A 213 -5.92 6.53 15.08
C ASN A 213 -4.82 6.66 16.15
N ASN A 214 -4.68 7.83 16.80
CA ASN A 214 -3.93 7.98 18.05
C ASN A 214 -4.47 7.04 19.16
N VAL A 215 -5.78 6.77 19.15
CA VAL A 215 -6.46 5.93 20.16
C VAL A 215 -6.50 4.45 19.75
N GLY A 216 -6.67 4.14 18.45
CA GLY A 216 -7.02 2.80 17.97
C GLY A 216 -5.87 1.89 17.47
N SER A 217 -4.68 2.42 17.17
CA SER A 217 -3.51 1.62 16.73
C SER A 217 -2.23 2.44 16.75
N SER A 218 -1.08 1.87 17.13
CA SER A 218 0.21 2.57 17.00
C SER A 218 0.49 2.88 15.53
N TRP A 219 0.47 4.17 15.16
CA TRP A 219 0.85 4.59 13.81
C TRP A 219 2.33 4.31 13.55
N ASP A 220 2.66 3.86 12.35
CA ASP A 220 4.04 3.93 11.91
C ASP A 220 4.39 5.35 11.44
N LYS A 221 5.69 5.61 11.22
CA LYS A 221 6.15 6.94 10.80
C LYS A 221 5.64 7.32 9.41
N LYS A 222 5.37 6.34 8.53
CA LYS A 222 4.85 6.58 7.19
C LYS A 222 3.44 7.14 7.28
N ASP A 223 2.57 6.45 8.03
CA ASP A 223 1.20 6.87 8.28
C ASP A 223 1.18 8.33 8.77
N ARG A 224 2.06 8.66 9.73
CA ARG A 224 2.09 9.98 10.39
C ARG A 224 2.51 11.09 9.46
N LEU A 225 3.50 10.85 8.61
CA LEU A 225 3.95 11.84 7.63
C LEU A 225 2.93 12.08 6.52
N VAL A 226 2.22 11.03 6.09
CA VAL A 226 1.19 11.15 5.05
C VAL A 226 0.01 11.99 5.56
N VAL A 227 -0.53 11.68 6.75
CA VAL A 227 -1.66 12.48 7.29
C VAL A 227 -1.22 13.88 7.72
N ALA A 228 0.04 14.08 8.11
CA ALA A 228 0.55 15.42 8.39
C ALA A 228 0.37 16.38 7.19
N SER A 229 0.40 15.88 5.96
CA SER A 229 0.13 16.71 4.78
C SER A 229 -1.33 17.17 4.69
N LEU A 230 -2.29 16.39 5.20
CA LEU A 230 -3.70 16.78 5.30
C LEU A 230 -3.93 17.82 6.39
N THR A 231 -3.30 17.65 7.55
CA THR A 231 -3.55 18.49 8.73
C THR A 231 -2.82 19.83 8.65
N SER A 232 -1.62 19.86 8.07
CA SER A 232 -0.83 21.09 7.94
C SER A 232 -1.01 21.81 6.61
N ASN A 233 -1.45 21.11 5.55
CA ASN A 233 -1.47 21.61 4.18
C ASN A 233 -0.11 22.18 3.71
N ASP A 234 0.99 21.66 4.26
CA ASP A 234 2.34 22.13 4.01
C ASP A 234 2.99 21.38 2.83
N GLU A 235 3.65 22.14 1.94
CA GLU A 235 4.23 21.64 0.68
C GLU A 235 5.29 20.55 0.89
N LEU A 236 6.10 20.64 1.95
CA LEU A 236 7.09 19.60 2.27
C LEU A 236 6.39 18.28 2.56
N PHE A 237 5.33 18.30 3.38
CA PHE A 237 4.62 17.07 3.73
C PHE A 237 3.84 16.50 2.55
N GLN A 238 3.30 17.33 1.66
CA GLN A 238 2.66 16.87 0.41
C GLN A 238 3.66 16.12 -0.49
N ASN A 239 4.82 16.71 -0.76
CA ASN A 239 5.89 16.07 -1.56
C ASN A 239 6.40 14.79 -0.89
N VAL A 240 6.60 14.81 0.43
CA VAL A 240 6.99 13.59 1.18
C VAL A 240 5.92 12.51 1.06
N ALA A 241 4.63 12.86 1.16
CA ALA A 241 3.54 11.91 1.03
C ALA A 241 3.50 11.25 -0.36
N GLU A 242 3.81 11.97 -1.43
CA GLU A 242 3.96 11.41 -2.78
C GLU A 242 5.07 10.36 -2.83
N LEU A 243 6.26 10.66 -2.31
CA LEU A 243 7.35 9.68 -2.24
C LEU A 243 6.98 8.44 -1.42
N LEU A 244 6.29 8.63 -0.30
CA LEU A 244 5.83 7.53 0.54
C LEU A 244 4.83 6.63 -0.19
N ASN A 245 3.98 7.20 -1.03
CA ASN A 245 3.06 6.45 -1.88
C ASN A 245 3.80 5.68 -2.99
N GLU A 246 4.88 6.22 -3.54
CA GLU A 246 5.77 5.51 -4.47
C GLU A 246 6.57 4.37 -3.82
N GLY A 247 6.66 4.34 -2.47
CA GLY A 247 7.34 3.28 -1.72
C GLY A 247 8.65 3.70 -1.05
N PHE A 248 8.92 5.01 -0.96
CA PHE A 248 10.09 5.50 -0.24
C PHE A 248 9.98 5.27 1.28
N ASN A 249 11.14 5.12 1.92
CA ASN A 249 11.26 5.05 3.36
C ASN A 249 11.00 6.45 3.97
N PRO A 250 10.20 6.57 5.03
CA PRO A 250 9.89 7.85 5.69
C PRO A 250 11.11 8.71 6.03
N SER A 251 12.17 8.10 6.53
CA SER A 251 13.37 8.83 6.93
C SER A 251 14.18 9.30 5.73
N THR A 252 14.20 8.54 4.64
CA THR A 252 14.90 8.89 3.40
C THR A 252 14.14 9.96 2.62
N ALA A 253 12.81 9.84 2.49
CA ALA A 253 11.97 10.83 1.83
C ALA A 253 12.15 12.23 2.46
N MET A 254 12.12 12.30 3.79
CA MET A 254 12.37 13.56 4.52
C MET A 254 13.81 14.07 4.33
N LEU A 255 14.79 13.16 4.28
CA LEU A 255 16.20 13.48 4.10
C LEU A 255 16.51 14.07 2.72
N ILE A 256 15.79 13.61 1.69
CA ILE A 256 15.92 14.12 0.31
C ILE A 256 15.56 15.61 0.25
N TYR A 257 14.46 16.00 0.88
CA TYR A 257 13.95 17.37 0.81
C TYR A 257 14.52 18.34 1.85
N THR A 258 14.98 17.84 3.00
CA THR A 258 15.40 18.71 4.11
C THR A 258 16.87 18.56 4.52
N GLY A 259 17.59 17.57 3.98
CA GLY A 259 18.94 17.23 4.41
C GLY A 259 19.03 16.63 5.82
N LYS A 260 17.91 16.52 6.56
CA LYS A 260 17.80 15.88 7.88
C LYS A 260 16.52 15.05 8.00
N SER A 261 16.38 14.29 9.08
CA SER A 261 15.13 13.63 9.42
C SER A 261 14.42 14.42 10.51
N LEU A 262 13.08 14.44 10.49
CA LEU A 262 12.29 15.00 11.59
C LEU A 262 12.21 14.03 12.77
N SER A 263 12.24 14.58 13.97
CA SER A 263 11.94 13.86 15.22
C SER A 263 10.45 13.57 15.35
N ASP A 264 10.10 12.57 16.15
CA ASP A 264 8.70 12.22 16.37
C ASP A 264 7.91 13.36 17.04
N LYS A 265 8.57 14.19 17.83
CA LYS A 265 7.98 15.40 18.43
C LYS A 265 7.59 16.42 17.35
N GLN A 266 8.44 16.63 16.35
CA GLN A 266 8.14 17.53 15.21
C GLN A 266 7.00 16.97 14.36
N VAL A 267 7.02 15.67 14.07
CA VAL A 267 5.91 15.04 13.32
C VAL A 267 4.58 15.14 14.08
N ASN A 268 4.59 14.97 15.40
CA ASN A 268 3.38 15.15 16.22
C ASN A 268 2.81 16.57 16.21
N LYS A 269 3.68 17.59 16.07
CA LYS A 269 3.23 18.96 15.91
C LYS A 269 2.56 19.19 14.56
N ALA A 270 3.18 18.72 13.48
CA ALA A 270 2.59 18.81 12.13
C ALA A 270 1.23 18.10 12.04
N LEU A 271 1.08 16.95 12.71
CA LEU A 271 -0.21 16.23 12.82
C LEU A 271 -1.31 17.04 13.51
N LYS A 272 -0.95 18.01 14.36
CA LYS A 272 -1.90 18.92 15.02
C LYS A 272 -2.13 20.21 14.24
N GLY A 273 -1.56 20.32 13.03
CA GLY A 273 -1.53 21.57 12.27
C GLY A 273 -0.67 22.67 12.90
N GLU A 274 0.19 22.32 13.87
CA GLU A 274 1.12 23.28 14.49
C GLU A 274 2.34 23.52 13.59
N GLU A 275 2.83 24.76 13.56
CA GLU A 275 4.08 25.11 12.89
C GLU A 275 5.28 24.35 13.48
N ILE A 276 6.15 23.83 12.60
CA ILE A 276 7.32 23.05 13.00
C ILE A 276 8.62 23.81 12.76
N ALA A 277 9.44 23.94 13.81
CA ALA A 277 10.82 24.37 13.63
C ALA A 277 11.65 23.21 13.06
N LEU A 278 12.39 23.45 11.99
CA LEU A 278 13.26 22.45 11.37
C LEU A 278 14.49 22.13 12.24
N PRO A 279 15.08 20.92 12.14
CA PRO A 279 16.34 20.61 12.80
C PRO A 279 17.45 21.59 12.39
N LYS A 280 18.41 21.86 13.28
CA LYS A 280 19.54 22.75 12.98
C LYS A 280 20.29 22.28 11.72
N GLY A 281 20.45 23.19 10.76
CA GLY A 281 21.11 22.91 9.48
C GLY A 281 20.27 22.08 8.50
N ALA A 282 18.97 21.95 8.74
CA ALA A 282 18.01 21.50 7.75
C ALA A 282 17.42 22.71 7.02
N GLU A 283 17.22 22.57 5.71
CA GLU A 283 16.61 23.57 4.84
C GLU A 283 15.70 22.85 3.86
N ILE A 284 14.48 23.36 3.66
CA ILE A 284 13.53 22.76 2.72
C ILE A 284 13.94 23.16 1.31
N ASN A 285 14.28 22.18 0.48
CA ASN A 285 14.56 22.39 -0.93
C ASN A 285 13.90 21.29 -1.78
N ILE A 286 12.65 21.56 -2.17
CA ILE A 286 11.82 20.63 -2.94
C ILE A 286 12.37 20.41 -4.35
N GLU A 287 12.79 21.49 -5.03
CA GLU A 287 13.34 21.42 -6.39
C GLU A 287 14.59 20.54 -6.44
N ARG A 288 15.53 20.75 -5.51
CA ARG A 288 16.74 19.93 -5.37
C ARG A 288 16.41 18.45 -5.14
N GLY A 289 15.45 18.17 -4.25
CA GLY A 289 15.02 16.81 -3.97
C GLY A 289 14.40 16.13 -5.19
N ASN A 290 13.51 16.82 -5.90
CA ASN A 290 12.88 16.32 -7.12
C ASN A 290 13.91 16.10 -8.24
N LYS A 291 14.89 17.00 -8.38
CA LYS A 291 16.00 16.85 -9.33
C LYS A 291 16.85 15.61 -9.02
N PHE A 292 17.17 15.36 -7.75
CA PHE A 292 17.90 14.16 -7.34
C PHE A 292 17.14 12.89 -7.74
N ILE A 293 15.85 12.80 -7.40
CA ILE A 293 15.02 11.62 -7.70
C ILE A 293 14.90 11.41 -9.22
N TYR A 294 14.66 12.49 -9.97
CA TYR A 294 14.56 12.43 -11.43
C TYR A 294 15.83 11.85 -12.06
N LEU A 295 17.00 12.35 -11.66
CA LEU A 295 18.26 11.88 -12.23
C LEU A 295 18.61 10.44 -11.80
N CYS A 296 18.28 10.04 -10.58
CA CYS A 296 18.37 8.64 -10.16
C CYS A 296 17.48 7.73 -11.02
N LYS A 297 16.21 8.10 -11.23
CA LYS A 297 15.29 7.35 -12.10
C LYS A 297 15.81 7.29 -13.55
N ALA A 298 16.37 8.39 -14.06
CA ALA A 298 17.00 8.45 -15.37
C ALA A 298 18.27 7.58 -15.50
N ALA A 299 18.94 7.29 -14.38
CA ALA A 299 20.05 6.34 -14.28
C ALA A 299 19.58 4.89 -14.03
N ASN A 300 18.32 4.58 -14.34
CA ASN A 300 17.72 3.25 -14.21
C ASN A 300 17.72 2.71 -12.75
N MET A 301 17.72 3.61 -11.76
CA MET A 301 17.54 3.22 -10.37
C MET A 301 16.03 3.12 -10.07
N SER A 302 15.57 1.94 -9.68
CA SER A 302 14.20 1.77 -9.19
C SER A 302 14.03 2.36 -7.78
N VAL A 303 12.79 2.62 -7.37
CA VAL A 303 12.46 3.15 -6.04
C VAL A 303 13.08 2.32 -4.90
N SER A 304 13.19 1.00 -5.07
CA SER A 304 13.79 0.10 -4.07
C SER A 304 15.28 0.35 -3.81
N PHE A 305 15.98 1.03 -4.72
CA PHE A 305 17.34 1.52 -4.49
C PHE A 305 17.34 2.95 -3.96
N ILE A 306 16.65 3.89 -4.62
CA ILE A 306 16.69 5.32 -4.25
C ILE A 306 16.24 5.54 -2.80
N THR A 307 15.29 4.73 -2.33
CA THR A 307 14.80 4.74 -0.94
C THR A 307 15.85 4.40 0.12
N LYS A 308 16.97 3.78 -0.28
CA LYS A 308 18.03 3.40 0.65
C LYS A 308 18.83 4.64 1.07
N ARG A 309 18.99 4.81 2.38
CA ARG A 309 19.49 6.04 2.99
C ARG A 309 20.88 6.46 2.51
N TYR A 310 21.74 5.50 2.18
CA TYR A 310 23.13 5.78 1.80
C TYR A 310 23.24 6.55 0.48
N PHE A 311 22.37 6.33 -0.51
CA PHE A 311 22.45 7.06 -1.79
C PHE A 311 22.33 8.59 -1.63
N ILE A 312 21.30 9.06 -0.93
CA ILE A 312 21.13 10.50 -0.69
C ILE A 312 22.18 11.06 0.27
N LYS A 313 22.64 10.27 1.25
CA LYS A 313 23.73 10.67 2.14
C LYS A 313 25.03 10.87 1.37
N ASP A 314 25.40 9.90 0.55
CA ASP A 314 26.60 9.92 -0.27
C ASP A 314 26.56 11.06 -1.27
N PHE A 315 25.41 11.27 -1.93
CA PHE A 315 25.20 12.43 -2.79
C PHE A 315 25.41 13.75 -2.04
N ASN A 316 24.81 13.91 -0.86
CA ASN A 316 24.97 15.12 -0.04
C ASN A 316 26.43 15.29 0.44
N SER A 317 27.11 14.20 0.80
CA SER A 317 28.53 14.22 1.18
C SER A 317 29.41 14.62 0.00
N TYR A 318 29.15 14.07 -1.19
CA TYR A 318 29.87 14.39 -2.41
C TYR A 318 29.68 15.86 -2.79
N ALA A 319 28.45 16.36 -2.78
CA ALA A 319 28.13 17.77 -3.00
C ALA A 319 28.84 18.70 -2.01
N LYS A 320 28.91 18.32 -0.73
CA LYS A 320 29.65 19.08 0.28
C LYS A 320 31.16 19.09 0.05
N SER A 321 31.73 18.00 -0.47
CA SER A 321 33.17 17.87 -0.73
C SER A 321 33.61 18.52 -2.05
N THR A 322 32.67 18.76 -2.97
CA THR A 322 32.93 19.28 -4.32
C THR A 322 32.12 20.57 -4.52
N SER A 323 30.94 20.46 -5.11
CA SER A 323 29.90 21.48 -5.20
C SER A 323 28.56 20.82 -5.54
N GLU A 324 27.46 21.55 -5.36
CA GLU A 324 26.14 21.09 -5.75
C GLU A 324 26.05 20.83 -7.26
N GLU A 325 26.61 21.73 -8.05
CA GLU A 325 26.65 21.65 -9.51
C GLU A 325 27.40 20.40 -9.97
N GLN A 326 28.59 20.15 -9.41
CA GLN A 326 29.39 18.97 -9.76
C GLN A 326 28.72 17.67 -9.33
N ALA A 327 28.08 17.64 -8.16
CA ALA A 327 27.34 16.46 -7.72
C ALA A 327 26.17 16.13 -8.65
N PHE A 328 25.40 17.13 -9.07
CA PHE A 328 24.33 16.92 -10.04
C PHE A 328 24.84 16.59 -11.45
N GLU A 329 25.98 17.13 -11.86
CA GLU A 329 26.61 16.75 -13.12
C GLU A 329 27.02 15.27 -13.12
N ALA A 330 27.69 14.82 -12.04
CA ALA A 330 28.05 13.43 -11.84
C ALA A 330 26.83 12.50 -11.88
N LEU A 331 25.78 12.86 -11.13
CA LEU A 331 24.53 12.10 -11.07
C LEU A 331 23.87 12.00 -12.46
N ASN A 332 23.85 13.08 -13.24
CA ASN A 332 23.31 13.08 -14.60
C ASN A 332 24.16 12.27 -15.59
N LYS A 333 25.47 12.13 -15.36
CA LYS A 333 26.35 11.30 -16.18
C LYS A 333 26.21 9.80 -15.91
N LEU A 334 25.61 9.38 -14.79
CA LEU A 334 25.36 7.95 -14.51
C LEU A 334 24.62 7.22 -15.62
N LYS A 335 23.72 7.89 -16.35
CA LYS A 335 23.02 7.31 -17.50
C LYS A 335 23.96 6.81 -18.60
N LYS A 336 25.21 7.31 -18.66
CA LYS A 336 26.23 6.85 -19.60
C LYS A 336 26.86 5.52 -19.17
N LEU A 337 26.85 5.19 -17.88
CA LEU A 337 27.44 3.96 -17.35
C LEU A 337 26.56 2.74 -17.65
N ASN A 338 25.30 2.93 -18.06
CA ASN A 338 24.35 1.86 -18.41
C ASN A 338 24.19 0.81 -17.30
N TYR A 339 24.25 1.23 -16.03
CA TYR A 339 24.05 0.34 -14.89
C TYR A 339 22.66 -0.30 -14.93
N THR A 340 22.63 -1.58 -14.58
CA THR A 340 21.44 -2.40 -14.47
C THR A 340 21.05 -2.58 -13.00
N GLU A 341 19.89 -3.20 -12.77
CA GLU A 341 19.44 -3.57 -11.43
C GLU A 341 20.46 -4.46 -10.69
N LYS A 342 21.28 -5.23 -11.41
CA LYS A 342 22.32 -6.08 -10.81
C LYS A 342 23.45 -5.23 -10.26
N ASP A 343 23.85 -4.17 -10.96
CA ASP A 343 24.94 -3.30 -10.56
C ASP A 343 24.54 -2.49 -9.31
N TRP A 344 23.31 -1.96 -9.29
CA TRP A 344 22.76 -1.26 -8.12
C TRP A 344 22.59 -2.15 -6.87
N LYS A 345 22.52 -3.48 -7.03
CA LYS A 345 22.50 -4.43 -5.90
C LYS A 345 23.86 -4.60 -5.24
N GLU A 346 24.95 -4.31 -5.95
CA GLU A 346 26.30 -4.41 -5.38
C GLU A 346 26.67 -3.22 -4.50
N VAL A 347 26.00 -2.07 -4.68
CA VAL A 347 26.10 -0.91 -3.77
C VAL A 347 25.44 -1.25 -2.44
N LYS A 348 26.24 -1.42 -1.38
CA LYS A 348 25.78 -1.99 -0.11
C LYS A 348 26.02 -1.07 1.09
N GLU A 349 26.97 -0.14 1.00
CA GLU A 349 27.35 0.69 2.14
C GLU A 349 27.55 2.17 1.79
N GLU A 350 27.76 2.98 2.84
CA GLU A 350 28.07 4.40 2.70
C GLU A 350 29.45 4.56 2.02
N ASN A 351 29.55 5.55 1.14
CA ASN A 351 30.67 5.87 0.23
C ASN A 351 30.74 5.07 -1.07
N ASP A 352 30.11 3.90 -1.21
CA ASP A 352 30.09 3.17 -2.48
C ASP A 352 29.55 4.04 -3.62
N PHE A 353 28.49 4.81 -3.32
CA PHE A 353 27.87 5.66 -4.34
C PHE A 353 28.73 6.88 -4.67
N ILE A 354 29.57 7.35 -3.74
CA ILE A 354 30.51 8.43 -4.02
C ILE A 354 31.53 8.01 -5.08
N GLU A 355 32.05 6.79 -5.00
CA GLU A 355 32.99 6.27 -6.00
C GLU A 355 32.33 6.14 -7.37
N ILE A 356 31.08 5.69 -7.42
CA ILE A 356 30.31 5.64 -8.68
C ILE A 356 30.08 7.04 -9.26
N LEU A 357 29.79 8.04 -8.41
CA LEU A 357 29.66 9.44 -8.87
C LEU A 357 30.97 9.99 -9.44
N LYS A 358 32.13 9.63 -8.84
CA LYS A 358 33.45 10.00 -9.37
C LYS A 358 33.72 9.32 -10.71
N GLU A 359 33.48 8.01 -10.82
CA GLU A 359 33.62 7.25 -12.08
C GLU A 359 32.78 7.89 -13.19
N ALA A 360 31.53 8.28 -12.87
CA ALA A 360 30.65 8.93 -13.82
C ALA A 360 31.16 10.29 -14.32
N MET A 361 31.96 11.00 -13.53
CA MET A 361 32.57 12.26 -13.95
C MET A 361 33.71 12.08 -14.95
N GLU A 362 34.36 10.92 -14.91
CA GLU A 362 35.45 10.54 -15.81
C GLU A 362 34.94 10.00 -17.17
N ALA A 363 33.65 9.64 -17.26
CA ALA A 363 32.94 9.16 -18.46
C ALA A 363 32.15 10.25 -19.22
#